data_AF-A0A0V0RBC1-F1
#
_entry.id   AF-A0A0V0RBC1-F1
#
_cell.length_a   1.000
_cell.length_b   1.000
_cell.length_c   1.000
_cell.angle_alpha   90.00
_cell.angle_beta   90.00
_cell.angle_gamma   90.00
#
_symmetry.space_group_name_H-M   'P 1'
#
loop_
_entity.id
_entity.type
_entity.pdbx_description
1 polymer ?
#
loop_
_entity_poly.entity_id
_entity_poly.type
_entity_poly.pdbx_seq_one_letter_code
_entity_poly.pdbx_strand_id
1 'polypeptide(L)' 'MSPPELVKQFEEALTAKSEIKSHVKIFPKVSHGWTVRYDVSDEEAMKPAEEAHKDMLDWFMRTVWILWLNKGYF' A
#
# COMPACT_ATOMS: atom_id res chain seq x y z
N MET A 1 8.36 -9.84 -12.40
CA MET A 1 8.61 -8.99 -11.22
C MET A 1 8.57 -7.55 -11.68
N SER A 2 8.00 -6.64 -10.88
CA SER A 2 7.95 -5.20 -11.19
C SER A 2 9.14 -4.48 -10.56
N PRO A 3 10.04 -3.87 -11.34
CA PRO A 3 11.18 -3.12 -10.80
C PRO A 3 10.74 -1.90 -9.99
N PRO A 4 11.49 -1.47 -8.95
CA PRO A 4 11.18 -0.27 -8.18
C PRO A 4 11.06 1.01 -9.02
N GLU A 5 11.87 1.12 -10.08
CA GLU A 5 11.87 2.28 -11.00
C GLU A 5 10.51 2.41 -11.72
N LEU A 6 9.89 1.29 -12.08
CA LEU A 6 8.56 1.28 -12.68
C LEU A 6 7.49 1.72 -11.66
N VAL A 7 7.60 1.28 -10.41
CA VAL A 7 6.66 1.69 -9.34
C VAL A 7 6.78 3.19 -9.07
N LYS A 8 7.99 3.77 -9.15
CA LYS A 8 8.21 5.21 -9.03
C LYS A 8 7.54 6.00 -10.16
N GLN A 9 7.56 5.50 -11.41
CA GLN A 9 6.81 6.13 -12.50
C GLN A 9 5.30 6.15 -12.24
N PHE A 10 4.76 5.11 -11.60
CA PHE A 10 3.35 5.09 -11.19
C PHE A 10 3.07 6.10 -10.08
N GLU A 11 3.97 6.23 -9.10
CA GLU A 11 3.86 7.25 -8.04
C GLU A 11 3.84 8.67 -8.64
N GLU A 12 4.73 8.97 -9.58
CA GLU A 12 4.77 10.26 -10.28
C GLU A 12 3.46 10.53 -11.05
N ALA A 13 2.96 9.52 -11.79
CA ALA A 13 1.72 9.64 -12.55
C ALA A 13 0.48 9.82 -11.65
N LEU A 14 0.43 9.15 -10.50
CA LEU A 14 -0.65 9.27 -9.52
C LEU A 14 -0.58 10.62 -8.79
N THR A 15 0.62 11.07 -8.42
CA THR A 15 0.83 12.37 -7.74
C THR A 15 0.44 13.54 -8.64
N ALA A 16 0.63 13.41 -9.96
CA ALA A 16 0.18 14.40 -10.94
C ALA A 16 -1.37 14.54 -11.01
N LYS A 17 -2.12 13.60 -10.44
CA LYS A 17 -3.60 13.57 -10.40
C LYS A 17 -4.10 13.57 -8.96
N SER A 18 -3.91 14.68 -8.26
CA SER A 18 -4.22 14.81 -6.82
C SER A 18 -5.70 14.60 -6.47
N GLU A 19 -6.60 14.67 -7.46
CA GLU A 19 -8.02 14.31 -7.30
C GLU A 19 -8.22 12.80 -7.05
N ILE A 20 -7.27 11.96 -7.46
CA ILE A 20 -7.27 10.53 -7.20
C ILE A 20 -6.51 10.29 -5.90
N LYS A 21 -7.22 9.90 -4.84
CA LYS A 21 -6.59 9.48 -3.60
C LYS A 21 -5.75 8.22 -3.85
N SER A 22 -4.44 8.35 -3.77
CA SER A 22 -3.48 7.26 -3.97
C SER A 22 -2.47 7.19 -2.83
N HIS A 23 -1.85 6.02 -2.68
CA HIS A 23 -0.72 5.82 -1.78
C HIS A 23 0.25 4.83 -2.44
N VAL A 24 1.53 5.17 -2.49
CA VAL A 24 2.59 4.30 -3.00
C VAL A 24 3.67 4.21 -1.93
N LYS A 25 4.16 2.99 -1.68
CA LYS A 25 5.25 2.73 -0.74
C LYS A 25 6.08 1.57 -1.28
N ILE A 26 7.40 1.78 -1.34
CA ILE A 26 8.36 0.76 -1.76
C ILE A 26 9.10 0.28 -0.52
N PHE A 27 8.97 -1.01 -0.22
CA PHE A 27 9.70 -1.66 0.86
C PHE A 27 11.05 -2.15 0.29
N PRO A 28 12.20 -1.65 0.80
CA PRO A 28 13.50 -2.14 0.36
C PRO A 28 13.78 -3.53 0.96
N LYS A 29 14.66 -4.30 0.32
CA LYS A 29 15.21 -5.58 0.84
C LYS A 29 14.18 -6.70 1.08
N VAL A 30 13.03 -6.65 0.40
CA VAL A 30 12.04 -7.73 0.40
C VAL A 30 11.99 -8.41 -0.97
N SER A 31 11.61 -9.69 -1.00
CA SER A 31 11.40 -10.43 -2.24
C SER A 31 10.05 -10.07 -2.89
N HIS A 32 9.90 -10.28 -4.19
CA HIS A 32 8.59 -10.06 -4.84
C HIS A 32 7.53 -11.02 -4.27
N GLY A 33 6.34 -10.50 -3.94
CA GLY A 33 5.27 -11.29 -3.35
C GLY A 33 5.50 -11.68 -1.88
N TRP A 34 6.41 -11.02 -1.16
CA TRP A 34 6.72 -11.34 0.24
C TRP A 34 5.48 -11.32 1.14
N THR A 35 4.56 -10.36 0.96
CA THR A 35 3.39 -10.19 1.83
C THR A 35 2.41 -11.36 1.82
N VAL A 36 2.43 -12.21 0.78
CA VAL A 36 1.48 -13.33 0.64
C VAL A 36 2.08 -14.70 1.00
N ARG A 37 3.40 -14.78 1.18
CA ARG A 37 4.14 -16.06 1.31
C ARG A 37 5.29 -16.00 2.32
N TYR A 38 5.35 -14.99 3.18
CA TYR A 38 6.41 -14.90 4.18
C TYR A 38 6.28 -16.03 5.21
N ASP A 39 7.42 -16.48 5.73
CA ASP A 39 7.45 -17.37 6.88
C ASP A 39 7.11 -16.56 8.15
N VAL A 40 6.07 -16.97 8.85
CA VAL A 40 5.64 -16.33 10.11
C VAL A 40 6.64 -16.53 11.25
N SER A 41 7.62 -17.42 11.09
CA SER A 41 8.72 -17.59 12.04
C SER A 41 9.94 -16.71 11.72
N ASP A 42 9.99 -16.10 10.54
CA ASP A 42 11.03 -15.15 10.14
C ASP A 42 10.60 -13.73 10.50
N GLU A 43 11.05 -13.24 11.65
CA GLU A 43 10.73 -11.89 12.12
C GLU A 43 11.18 -10.78 11.15
N GLU A 44 12.24 -10.99 10.37
CA GLU A 44 12.71 -10.00 9.40
C GLU A 44 11.76 -9.90 8.20
N ALA A 45 11.16 -11.01 7.80
CA ALA A 45 10.12 -11.04 6.78
C ALA A 45 8.76 -10.57 7.30
N MET A 46 8.45 -10.86 8.58
CA MET A 46 7.17 -10.48 9.20
C MET A 46 6.98 -8.98 9.32
N LYS A 47 7.97 -8.26 9.87
CA LYS A 47 7.85 -6.81 10.14
C LYS A 47 7.39 -5.98 8.93
N PRO A 48 8.06 -6.05 7.75
CA PRO A 48 7.61 -5.30 6.58
C PRO A 48 6.30 -5.83 6.00
N ALA A 49 5.94 -7.10 6.22
CA ALA A 49 4.66 -7.63 5.77
C ALA A 49 3.49 -7.10 6.61
N GLU A 50 3.63 -7.08 7.95
CA GLU A 50 2.65 -6.49 8.86
C GLU A 50 2.46 -4.99 8.61
N GLU A 51 3.56 -4.27 8.38
CA GLU A 51 3.51 -2.85 8.03
C GLU A 51 2.75 -2.63 6.72
N ALA A 52 3.04 -3.40 5.67
CA ALA A 52 2.33 -3.30 4.40
C ALA A 52 0.83 -3.61 4.52
N HIS A 53 0.45 -4.60 5.34
CA HIS A 53 -0.95 -4.90 5.61
C HIS A 53 -1.65 -3.76 6.35
N LYS A 54 -0.98 -3.19 7.36
CA LYS A 54 -1.51 -2.06 8.12
C LYS A 54 -1.70 -0.82 7.24
N ASP A 55 -0.71 -0.48 6.41
CA ASP A 55 -0.80 0.65 5.48
C ASP A 55 -2.00 0.51 4.52
N MET A 56 -2.24 -0.71 4.03
CA MET A 56 -3.38 -1.02 3.16
C MET A 56 -4.72 -0.83 3.90
N LEU A 57 -4.86 -1.37 5.12
CA LEU A 57 -6.07 -1.23 5.93
C LEU A 57 -6.33 0.23 6.29
N ASP A 58 -5.31 0.96 6.72
CA ASP A 58 -5.42 2.38 7.09
C ASP A 58 -5.82 3.23 5.87
N TRP A 59 -5.25 2.96 4.69
CA TRP A 59 -5.66 3.62 3.46
C TRP A 59 -7.11 3.28 3.07
N PHE A 60 -7.49 2.00 3.14
CA PHE A 60 -8.83 1.54 2.77
C PHE A 60 -9.87 2.15 3.71
N MET A 61 -9.67 2.02 5.01
CA MET A 61 -10.58 2.57 6.02
C MET A 61 -10.70 4.08 5.87
N ARG A 62 -9.59 4.83 5.80
CA ARG A 62 -9.64 6.28 5.62
C ARG A 62 -10.35 6.68 4.33
N THR A 63 -10.08 6.00 3.23
CA THR A 63 -10.61 6.37 1.91
C THR A 63 -12.08 6.00 1.77
N VAL A 64 -12.45 4.77 2.11
CA VAL A 64 -13.83 4.28 2.02
C VAL A 64 -14.72 4.97 3.04
N TRP A 65 -14.26 5.16 4.28
CA TRP A 65 -15.03 5.85 5.30
C TRP A 65 -15.34 7.30 4.90
N ILE A 66 -14.35 8.06 4.40
CA ILE A 66 -14.58 9.42 3.90
C ILE A 66 -15.55 9.41 2.71
N LEU A 67 -15.42 8.44 1.80
CA LEU A 67 -16.37 8.31 0.68
C LEU A 67 -17.79 8.04 1.16
N TRP A 68 -17.95 7.26 2.23
CA TRP A 68 -19.26 6.96 2.78
C TRP A 68 -19.90 8.15 3.48
N LEU A 69 -19.13 8.93 4.25
CA LEU A 69 -19.58 10.20 4.81
C LEU A 69 -20.02 11.18 3.72
N ASN A 70 -19.22 11.34 2.67
CA ASN A 70 -19.54 12.24 1.56
C ASN A 70 -20.80 11.83 0.79
N LYS A 71 -21.20 10.56 0.87
CA LYS A 71 -22.41 10.03 0.24
C LYS A 71 -23.62 9.94 1.18
N GLY A 72 -23.47 10.31 2.45
CA GLY A 72 -24.57 10.32 3.43
C GLY A 72 -25.07 8.93 3.79
N TYR A 73 -24.22 7.90 3.76
CA TYR A 73 -24.60 6.58 4.26
C TYR A 73 -24.66 6.50 5.80
N PHE A 74 -24.18 7.54 6.50
CA PHE A 74 -24.26 7.74 7.95
C PHE A 74 -24.62 9.19 8.24
#